data_AF-A0A7X2S949-F1
#
_entry.id   AF-A0A7X2S949-F1
#
_cell.length_a   1.000
_cell.length_b   1.000
_cell.length_c   1.000
_cell.angle_alpha   90.00
_cell.angle_beta   90.00
_cell.angle_gamma   90.00
#
_symmetry.space_group_name_H-M   'P 1'
#
loop_
_entity.id
_entity.type
_entity.pdbx_description
1 polymer ?
#
loop_
_entity_poly.entity_id
_entity_poly.type
_entity_poly.pdbx_seq_one_letter_code
_entity_poly.pdbx_strand_id
1 'polypeptide(L)'
;MFPKIHHHKTWTGFLLFAVIYLISIVLFAGIYIALEYSGTGHLKEHYTDDSNITLYGLILKTLYFSIVTNMAIGFGDITPFGVSRLFASIQAFIGYLLPVALVINLFPQEKRELEEKEKEEEKELEKKEKELEQKSQA
;
A
#
# COMPACT_ATOMS: atom_id res chain seq x y z
N MET A 1 -13.62 -7.22 -29.37
CA MET A 1 -14.64 -6.41 -28.67
C MET A 1 -14.04 -6.07 -27.32
N PHE A 2 -13.52 -4.85 -27.14
CA PHE A 2 -12.85 -4.45 -25.91
C PHE A 2 -13.88 -4.34 -24.77
N PRO A 3 -13.66 -4.98 -23.60
CA PRO A 3 -14.58 -4.88 -22.49
C PRO A 3 -14.61 -3.44 -21.96
N LYS A 4 -15.82 -2.88 -21.80
CA LYS A 4 -16.03 -1.56 -21.18
C LYS A 4 -15.66 -1.66 -19.69
N ILE A 5 -14.46 -1.23 -19.35
CA ILE A 5 -14.00 -1.06 -17.97
C ILE A 5 -14.82 0.09 -17.35
N HIS A 6 -15.48 -0.15 -16.21
CA HIS A 6 -16.20 0.87 -15.45
C HIS A 6 -15.20 1.89 -14.82
N HIS A 7 -14.95 3.00 -15.52
CA HIS A 7 -13.97 4.03 -15.14
C HIS A 7 -14.18 4.71 -13.77
N HIS A 8 -15.39 4.74 -13.20
CA HIS A 8 -15.64 5.48 -11.96
C HIS A 8 -15.11 4.78 -10.70
N LYS A 9 -15.09 3.44 -10.68
CA LYS A 9 -14.74 2.64 -9.49
C LYS A 9 -13.22 2.57 -9.25
N THR A 10 -12.42 2.66 -10.31
CA THR A 10 -10.95 2.62 -10.25
C THR A 10 -10.37 3.93 -9.72
N TRP A 11 -10.96 5.07 -10.07
CA TRP A 11 -10.52 6.40 -9.59
C TRP A 11 -10.72 6.58 -8.09
N THR A 12 -11.82 6.07 -7.53
CA THR A 12 -12.08 6.12 -6.08
C THR A 12 -11.02 5.32 -5.30
N GLY A 13 -10.59 4.17 -5.81
CA GLY A 13 -9.53 3.36 -5.19
C GLY A 13 -8.18 4.08 -5.18
N PHE A 14 -7.83 4.75 -6.29
CA PHE A 14 -6.62 5.56 -6.36
C PHE A 14 -6.66 6.77 -5.41
N LEU A 15 -7.79 7.48 -5.32
CA LEU A 15 -7.97 8.59 -4.39
C LEU A 15 -7.88 8.13 -2.93
N LEU A 16 -8.54 7.01 -2.59
CA LEU A 16 -8.47 6.42 -1.26
C LEU A 16 -7.01 6.07 -0.89
N PHE A 17 -6.28 5.45 -1.81
CA PHE A 17 -4.86 5.15 -1.64
C PHE A 17 -4.03 6.40 -1.38
N ALA A 18 -4.23 7.47 -2.16
CA ALA A 18 -3.51 8.74 -1.99
C ALA A 18 -3.79 9.36 -0.60
N VAL A 19 -5.05 9.31 -0.14
CA VAL A 19 -5.44 9.80 1.19
C VAL A 19 -4.78 8.97 2.31
N ILE A 20 -4.77 7.64 2.19
CA ILE A 20 -4.11 6.75 3.15
C ILE A 20 -2.60 7.04 3.21
N TYR A 21 -1.97 7.30 2.06
CA TYR A 21 -0.56 7.70 1.98
C TYR A 21 -0.29 9.00 2.74
N LEU A 22 -1.11 10.04 2.49
CA LEU A 22 -0.97 11.32 3.16
C LEU A 22 -1.16 11.21 4.67
N ILE A 23 -2.17 10.47 5.12
CA ILE A 23 -2.42 10.22 6.55
C ILE A 23 -1.23 9.50 7.18
N SER A 24 -0.68 8.47 6.51
CA SER A 24 0.47 7.74 7.02
C SER A 24 1.69 8.66 7.15
N ILE A 25 1.96 9.49 6.15
CA ILE A 25 3.08 10.46 6.19
C ILE A 25 2.94 11.42 7.37
N VAL A 26 1.76 12.01 7.57
CA VAL A 26 1.51 12.95 8.67
C VAL A 26 1.59 12.26 10.03
N LEU A 27 1.05 11.05 10.15
CA LEU A 27 1.09 10.25 11.37
C LEU A 27 2.53 9.95 11.80
N PHE A 28 3.36 9.44 10.89
CA PHE A 28 4.75 9.12 11.20
C PHE A 28 5.59 10.38 11.44
N ALA A 29 5.35 11.47 10.72
CA ALA A 29 5.99 12.75 11.02
C ALA A 29 5.69 13.20 12.46
N GLY A 30 4.43 13.10 12.90
CA GLY A 30 4.05 13.37 14.29
C GLY A 30 4.74 12.47 15.31
N ILE A 31 4.89 11.17 14.99
CA ILE A 31 5.64 10.22 15.84
C ILE A 31 7.11 10.65 15.96
N TYR A 32 7.78 11.01 14.85
CA TYR A 32 9.18 11.43 14.91
C TYR A 32 9.37 12.72 15.72
N ILE A 33 8.45 13.69 15.59
CA ILE A 33 8.47 14.88 16.44
C ILE A 33 8.35 14.49 17.92
N ALA A 34 7.40 13.61 18.26
CA ALA A 34 7.22 13.14 19.63
C ALA A 34 8.47 12.40 20.17
N LEU A 35 9.13 11.59 19.33
CA LEU A 35 10.36 10.91 19.67
C LEU A 35 11.51 11.88 19.91
N GLU A 36 11.66 12.90 19.06
CA GLU A 36 12.66 13.96 19.20
C GLU A 36 12.49 14.68 20.54
N TYR A 37 11.25 15.06 20.90
CA TYR A 37 10.95 15.70 22.19
C TYR A 37 11.18 14.80 23.39
N SER A 38 10.94 13.49 23.26
CA SER A 38 11.19 12.53 24.33
C SER A 38 12.68 12.23 24.53
N GLY A 39 13.55 12.60 23.58
CA GLY A 39 14.98 12.29 23.58
C GLY A 39 15.30 10.81 23.34
N THR A 40 14.30 9.95 23.09
CA THR A 40 14.49 8.50 22.90
C THR A 40 14.86 8.12 21.47
N GLY A 41 14.62 9.02 20.52
CA GLY A 41 15.02 8.88 19.14
C GLY A 41 15.19 10.25 18.51
N HIS A 42 16.08 10.35 17.53
CA HIS A 42 16.31 11.59 16.82
C HIS A 42 16.53 11.34 15.33
N LEU A 43 16.18 12.31 14.49
CA LEU A 43 16.52 12.32 13.07
C LEU A 43 17.77 13.17 12.87
N LYS A 44 18.86 12.58 12.42
CA LYS A 44 20.11 13.31 12.16
C LYS A 44 20.21 13.68 10.69
N GLU A 45 20.42 14.96 10.42
CA GLU A 45 20.70 15.46 9.07
C GLU A 45 22.22 15.51 8.84
N HIS A 46 22.69 15.09 7.67
CA HIS A 46 24.13 14.99 7.39
C HIS A 46 24.73 16.23 6.72
N TYR A 47 23.91 17.06 6.07
CA TYR A 47 24.36 18.16 5.22
C TYR A 47 24.10 19.56 5.81
N THR A 48 23.38 19.62 6.93
CA THR A 48 22.98 20.88 7.58
C THR A 48 23.36 20.82 9.07
N ASP A 49 23.79 21.95 9.62
CA ASP A 49 24.09 22.07 11.04
C ASP A 49 22.78 22.09 11.86
N ASP A 50 22.53 21.02 12.63
CA ASP A 50 21.35 20.84 13.49
C ASP A 50 21.33 21.79 14.72
N SER A 51 22.27 22.74 14.81
CA SER A 51 22.52 23.54 16.03
C SER A 51 21.38 24.48 16.44
N ASN A 52 20.47 24.85 15.52
CA ASN A 52 19.36 25.77 15.79
C ASN A 52 18.10 25.45 14.96
N ILE A 53 17.60 24.22 15.03
CA ILE A 53 16.36 23.86 14.34
C ILE A 53 15.16 24.51 15.05
N THR A 54 14.43 25.35 14.31
CA THR A 54 13.14 25.88 14.77
C THR A 54 12.06 24.80 14.72
N LEU A 55 10.95 24.96 15.46
CA LEU A 55 9.79 24.04 15.37
C LEU A 55 9.32 23.84 13.93
N TYR A 56 9.30 24.91 13.13
CA TYR A 56 8.97 24.85 11.71
C TYR A 56 9.95 23.98 10.92
N GLY A 57 11.26 24.15 11.15
CA GLY A 57 12.30 23.30 10.56
C GLY A 57 12.14 21.83 10.94
N LEU A 58 11.81 21.53 12.21
CA LEU A 58 11.59 20.17 12.69
C LEU A 58 10.38 19.52 12.00
N ILE A 59 9.28 20.26 11.82
CA ILE A 59 8.09 19.77 11.12
C ILE A 59 8.44 19.43 9.67
N LEU A 60 9.15 20.32 8.97
CA LEU A 60 9.56 20.07 7.58
C LEU A 60 10.52 18.89 7.48
N LYS A 61 11.50 18.79 8.37
CA LYS A 61 12.49 17.70 8.43
C LYS A 61 11.82 16.34 8.62
N THR A 62 10.92 16.24 9.60
CA THR A 62 10.20 14.99 9.93
C THR A 62 9.18 14.61 8.85
N LEU A 63 8.52 15.60 8.23
CA LEU A 63 7.62 15.38 7.11
C LEU A 63 8.37 14.89 5.88
N TYR A 64 9.47 15.54 5.52
CA TYR A 64 10.31 15.14 4.38
C TYR A 64 10.88 13.74 4.58
N PHE A 65 11.44 13.44 5.75
CA PHE A 65 11.90 12.09 6.09
C PHE A 65 10.78 11.06 5.95
N SER A 66 9.56 11.41 6.39
CA SER A 66 8.40 10.53 6.29
C SER A 66 7.96 10.27 4.85
N ILE A 67 8.02 11.28 3.97
CA ILE A 67 7.73 11.12 2.55
C ILE A 67 8.74 10.17 1.91
N VAL A 68 10.04 10.46 2.08
CA VAL A 68 11.15 9.70 1.48
C VAL A 68 11.15 8.24 1.96
N THR A 69 10.82 8.01 3.24
CA THR A 69 10.72 6.66 3.82
C THR A 69 9.48 5.91 3.34
N ASN A 70 8.31 6.56 3.33
CA ASN A 70 7.06 5.90 2.92
C ASN A 70 7.01 5.58 1.42
N MET A 71 7.75 6.35 0.61
CA MET A 71 7.96 6.09 -0.82
C MET A 71 9.13 5.14 -1.09
N ALA A 72 9.81 4.65 -0.04
CA ALA A 72 11.01 3.80 -0.13
C ALA A 72 12.13 4.39 -1.01
N ILE A 73 12.23 5.71 -1.08
CA ILE A 73 13.30 6.42 -1.81
C ILE A 73 14.59 6.38 -1.01
N GLY A 74 14.53 6.75 0.27
CA GLY A 74 15.65 6.63 1.22
C GLY A 74 16.97 7.30 0.78
N PHE A 75 16.97 8.60 0.48
CA PHE A 75 18.18 9.31 0.02
C PHE A 75 19.40 9.20 0.95
N GLY A 76 19.18 8.98 2.25
CA GLY A 76 20.24 8.81 3.26
C GLY A 76 20.81 10.12 3.79
N ASP A 77 20.26 11.26 3.37
CA ASP A 77 20.55 12.60 3.87
C ASP A 77 20.08 12.79 5.33
N ILE A 78 18.92 12.22 5.65
CA ILE A 78 18.39 12.13 7.01
C ILE A 78 18.37 10.67 7.45
N THR A 79 18.90 10.42 8.65
CA THR A 79 18.99 9.07 9.20
C THR A 79 18.39 8.99 10.60
N PRO A 80 17.56 7.96 10.89
CA PRO A 80 16.98 7.78 12.20
C PRO A 80 17.96 7.12 13.18
N PHE A 81 17.94 7.58 14.42
CA PHE A 81 18.69 7.00 15.53
C PHE A 81 17.78 6.71 16.73
N GLY A 82 18.22 5.81 17.60
CA GLY A 82 17.43 5.35 18.74
C GLY A 82 16.14 4.65 18.31
N VAL A 83 15.04 4.94 19.01
CA VAL A 83 13.73 4.35 18.77
C VAL A 83 13.15 4.73 17.40
N SER A 84 13.55 5.86 16.82
CA SER A 84 13.12 6.30 15.49
C SER A 84 13.46 5.27 14.40
N ARG A 85 14.47 4.41 14.59
CA ARG A 85 14.82 3.33 13.65
C ARG A 85 13.71 2.30 13.51
N LEU A 86 13.12 1.89 14.64
CA LEU A 86 12.05 0.90 14.65
C LEU A 86 10.83 1.42 13.88
N PHE A 87 10.44 2.67 14.17
CA PHE A 87 9.32 3.30 13.47
C PHE A 87 9.61 3.52 11.98
N ALA A 88 10.84 3.87 11.60
CA ALA A 88 11.23 3.97 10.20
C ALA A 88 11.13 2.63 9.46
N SER A 89 11.52 1.52 10.09
CA SER A 89 11.36 0.19 9.52
C SER A 89 9.88 -0.19 9.34
N ILE A 90 9.04 0.09 10.34
CA ILE A 90 7.58 -0.16 10.26
C ILE A 90 6.96 0.70 9.16
N GLN A 91 7.33 1.97 9.07
CA GLN A 91 6.85 2.89 8.05
C GLN A 91 7.21 2.42 6.65
N ALA A 92 8.46 2.03 6.42
CA ALA A 92 8.90 1.51 5.12
C ALA A 92 8.14 0.23 4.74
N PHE A 93 7.88 -0.65 5.73
CA PHE A 93 7.09 -1.86 5.51
C PHE A 93 5.64 -1.54 5.09
N ILE A 94 4.98 -0.58 5.76
CA ILE A 94 3.64 -0.11 5.38
C ILE A 94 3.67 0.52 3.98
N GLY A 95 4.66 1.37 3.70
CA GLY A 95 4.87 1.99 2.40
C GLY A 95 5.03 0.97 1.27
N TYR A 96 5.59 -0.21 1.54
CA TYR A 96 5.67 -1.30 0.58
C TYR A 96 4.35 -2.07 0.40
N LEU A 97 3.57 -2.26 1.46
CA LEU A 97 2.30 -3.01 1.41
C LEU A 97 1.21 -2.28 0.63
N LEU A 98 1.16 -0.95 0.71
CA LEU A 98 0.13 -0.16 0.06
C LEU A 98 0.08 -0.35 -1.48
N PRO A 99 1.18 -0.23 -2.25
CA PRO A 99 1.13 -0.44 -3.70
C PRO A 99 0.76 -1.89 -4.06
N VAL A 100 1.17 -2.88 -3.28
CA VAL A 100 0.75 -4.28 -3.44
C VAL A 100 -0.76 -4.41 -3.29
N ALA A 101 -1.34 -3.78 -2.26
CA ALA A 101 -2.79 -3.78 -2.05
C ALA A 101 -3.55 -3.07 -3.19
N LEU A 102 -2.97 -2.00 -3.77
CA LEU A 102 -3.53 -1.31 -4.92
C LEU A 102 -3.55 -2.23 -6.15
N VAL A 103 -2.46 -2.95 -6.43
CA VAL A 103 -2.39 -3.91 -7.55
C VAL A 103 -3.45 -5.00 -7.38
N ILE A 104 -3.53 -5.64 -6.21
CA ILE A 104 -4.53 -6.70 -5.95
C ILE A 104 -5.97 -6.19 -6.17
N ASN A 105 -6.27 -4.97 -5.74
CA ASN A 105 -7.61 -4.38 -5.88
C ASN A 105 -7.93 -3.90 -7.31
N LEU A 106 -6.92 -3.59 -8.13
CA LEU A 106 -7.11 -3.18 -9.53
C LEU A 106 -7.18 -4.36 -10.51
N PHE A 107 -6.62 -5.52 -10.17
CA PHE A 107 -6.65 -6.73 -11.01
C PHE A 107 -7.54 -7.89 -10.48
N PRO A 108 -8.79 -7.67 -10.02
CA PRO A 108 -9.65 -8.77 -9.57
C PRO A 108 -10.30 -9.57 -10.71
N GLN A 109 -10.10 -9.18 -11.98
CA GLN A 109 -10.79 -9.77 -13.14
C GLN A 109 -10.34 -11.22 -13.44
N GLU A 110 -9.03 -11.48 -13.36
CA GLU A 110 -8.47 -12.77 -13.81
C GLU A 110 -8.95 -13.96 -12.97
N LYS A 111 -9.12 -13.78 -11.65
CA LYS A 111 -9.62 -14.84 -10.76
C LYS A 111 -11.09 -15.17 -10.99
N ARG A 112 -11.93 -14.18 -11.29
CA ARG A 112 -13.37 -14.40 -11.49
C ARG A 112 -13.65 -15.10 -12.82
N GLU A 113 -12.89 -14.79 -13.87
CA GLU A 113 -13.04 -15.43 -15.18
C GLU A 113 -12.66 -16.93 -15.14
N LEU A 114 -11.69 -17.31 -14.30
CA LEU A 114 -11.31 -18.71 -14.10
C LEU A 114 -12.37 -19.49 -13.31
N GLU A 115 -12.89 -18.91 -12.22
CA GLU A 115 -13.97 -19.53 -11.42
C GLU A 115 -15.28 -19.65 -12.20
N GLU A 116 -15.57 -18.73 -13.13
CA GLU A 116 -16.74 -18.81 -14.00
C GLU A 116 -16.59 -19.90 -15.07
N LYS A 117 -15.39 -20.04 -15.67
CA LYS A 117 -15.10 -21.12 -16.63
C LYS A 117 -15.16 -22.50 -16.00
N GLU A 118 -14.59 -22.67 -14.80
CA GLU A 118 -14.66 -23.95 -14.08
C GLU A 118 -16.12 -24.35 -13.77
N LYS A 119 -16.95 -23.38 -13.36
CA LYS A 119 -18.39 -23.62 -13.10
C LYS A 119 -19.19 -23.90 -14.37
N GLU A 120 -18.82 -23.32 -15.51
CA GLU A 120 -19.46 -23.62 -16.80
C GLU A 120 -19.08 -25.03 -17.30
N GLU A 121 -17.81 -25.42 -17.19
CA GLU A 121 -17.34 -26.76 -17.55
C GLU A 121 -17.99 -27.85 -16.68
N GLU A 122 -18.09 -27.64 -15.35
CA GLU A 122 -18.73 -28.58 -14.43
C GLU A 122 -20.22 -28.78 -14.76
N LYS A 123 -20.95 -27.70 -15.08
CA LYS A 123 -22.35 -27.77 -15.51
C LYS A 123 -22.54 -28.47 -16.85
N GLU A 124 -21.63 -28.27 -17.80
CA GLU A 124 -21.67 -28.99 -19.08
C GLU A 124 -21.44 -30.49 -18.89
N LEU A 125 -20.51 -30.87 -18.02
CA LEU A 125 -20.21 -32.27 -17.70
C LEU A 125 -21.42 -32.95 -17.03
N GLU A 126 -22.02 -32.32 -16.01
CA GLU A 126 -23.22 -32.85 -15.36
C GLU A 126 -24.39 -33.02 -16.36
N LYS A 127 -24.54 -32.10 -17.30
CA LYS A 127 -25.61 -32.15 -18.30
C LYS A 127 -25.38 -33.30 -19.29
N LYS A 128 -24.14 -33.48 -19.75
CA LYS A 128 -23.76 -34.62 -20.62
C LYS A 128 -23.95 -35.96 -19.90
N GLU A 129 -23.62 -36.05 -18.62
CA GLU A 129 -23.80 -37.25 -17.81
C GLU A 129 -25.29 -37.63 -17.68
N LYS A 130 -26.16 -36.67 -17.35
CA LYS A 130 -27.62 -36.86 -17.30
C LYS A 130 -28.22 -37.30 -18.65
N GLU A 131 -27.73 -36.73 -19.76
CA GLU A 131 -28.16 -37.13 -21.11
C GLU A 131 -27.70 -38.55 -21.49
N LEU A 132 -26.52 -38.98 -21.03
CA LEU A 132 -25.99 -40.33 -21.21
C LEU A 132 -26.77 -41.37 -20.40
N GLU A 133 -27.10 -41.06 -19.14
CA GLU A 133 -27.92 -41.94 -18.29
C GLU A 133 -29.33 -42.13 -18.87
N GLN A 134 -29.96 -41.05 -19.36
CA GLN A 134 -31.27 -41.13 -20.00
C GLN A 134 -31.25 -41.96 -21.29
N LYS A 135 -30.18 -41.88 -22.09
CA LYS A 135 -30.01 -42.70 -23.29
C LYS A 135 -29.68 -44.16 -23.00
N SER A 136 -29.07 -44.46 -21.86
CA SER A 136 -28.79 -45.84 -21.44
C SER A 136 -30.00 -46.56 -20.86
N GLN A 137 -31.04 -45.82 -20.45
CA GLN A 137 -32.28 -46.36 -19.87
C GLN A 137 -33.43 -46.47 -20.89
N ALA A 138 -33.25 -45.98 -22.12
CA ALA A 138 -34.19 -46.05 -23.23
C ALA A 138 -33.75 -47.08 -24.27
#